data_AF-A0A7J3BDY9-F1
#
_entry.id   AF-A0A7J3BDY9-F1
#
_cell.length_a   1.000
_cell.length_b   1.000
_cell.length_c   1.000
_cell.angle_alpha   90.00
_cell.angle_beta   90.00
_cell.angle_gamma   90.00
#
_symmetry.space_group_name_H-M   'P 1'
#
loop_
_entity.id
_entity.type
_entity.pdbx_description
1 polymer ?
#
loop_
_entity_poly.entity_id
_entity_poly.type
_entity_poly.pdbx_seq_one_letter_code
_entity_poly.pdbx_strand_id
1 'polypeptide(L)'
;AKMARPKGGFTTSSTEPVMIGQIQAVGIADPYGAKMTIYREKAEILKKCNEQDPILVSLGGGAKDLEAKVIHTTKGPMVITEIHVDCRDAMGANAVNTMAEAVAPMIERITGGRVYLRIISNLATKRLARARTIVAKDAVGGEEVVDGIVSAYAFAAADPYRCATHNKGIMNGIIAVALATGNDTRALESGAHAYACRSGHYSPLTVWEKNSEGDLTGSIELPLTVGLVGGATAVHPVAKLSVKILGVKSARELSEVMAAVGLAQNLAALRALAAEGIQKGHMSLHARNLAVMAGATGEMIDRVAEILAKEGKVRMDRAKQIVEDLKRAAK
;
A
#
# COMPACT_ATOMS: atom_id res chain seq x y z
N ALA A 1 11.43 -11.95 -2.26
CA ALA A 1 12.24 -11.64 -3.47
C ALA A 1 13.11 -12.81 -3.93
N LYS A 2 14.10 -13.30 -3.14
CA LYS A 2 15.01 -14.39 -3.57
C LYS A 2 14.26 -15.64 -4.07
N MET A 3 13.21 -16.07 -3.35
CA MET A 3 12.39 -17.23 -3.73
C MET A 3 11.68 -17.06 -5.08
N ALA A 4 11.28 -15.83 -5.45
CA ALA A 4 10.56 -15.56 -6.69
C ALA A 4 11.49 -15.46 -7.92
N ARG A 5 12.78 -15.16 -7.73
CA ARG A 5 13.73 -14.94 -8.84
C ARG A 5 13.85 -16.13 -9.83
N PRO A 6 13.90 -17.40 -9.39
CA PRO A 6 14.05 -18.53 -10.31
C PRO A 6 12.93 -18.67 -11.34
N LYS A 7 11.72 -18.18 -11.04
CA LYS A 7 10.56 -18.18 -11.95
C LYS A 7 10.30 -16.81 -12.59
N GLY A 8 11.32 -15.94 -12.65
CA GLY A 8 11.25 -14.64 -13.32
C GLY A 8 10.89 -13.45 -12.43
N GLY A 9 10.75 -13.65 -11.12
CA GLY A 9 10.47 -12.56 -10.18
C GLY A 9 9.00 -12.17 -10.14
N PHE A 10 8.72 -10.87 -10.32
CA PHE A 10 7.38 -10.30 -10.24
C PHE A 10 7.01 -9.69 -11.58
N THR A 11 5.78 -9.92 -12.03
CA THR A 11 5.18 -9.21 -13.16
C THR A 11 4.22 -8.17 -12.61
N THR A 12 4.36 -6.92 -13.03
CA THR A 12 3.57 -5.81 -12.52
C THR A 12 2.79 -5.10 -13.64
N SER A 13 1.76 -4.36 -13.23
CA SER A 13 1.06 -3.39 -14.08
C SER A 13 0.36 -2.37 -13.20
N SER A 14 -0.05 -1.25 -13.78
CA SER A 14 -0.78 -0.20 -13.08
C SER A 14 -1.80 0.46 -14.01
N THR A 15 -2.84 1.04 -13.42
CA THR A 15 -3.72 1.97 -14.15
C THR A 15 -3.00 3.30 -14.41
N GLU A 16 -3.65 4.19 -15.16
CA GLU A 16 -3.23 5.59 -15.21
C GLU A 16 -3.25 6.23 -13.81
N PRO A 17 -2.43 7.28 -13.54
CA PRO A 17 -2.27 7.88 -12.23
C PRO A 17 -3.42 8.85 -11.90
N VAL A 18 -4.65 8.35 -11.98
CA VAL A 18 -5.88 9.14 -11.85
C VAL A 18 -6.34 9.19 -10.39
N MET A 19 -6.38 10.40 -9.84
CA MET A 19 -6.95 10.70 -8.54
C MET A 19 -8.40 11.19 -8.66
N ILE A 20 -9.17 10.99 -7.59
CA ILE A 20 -10.57 11.38 -7.50
C ILE A 20 -10.67 12.59 -6.57
N GLY A 21 -11.24 13.70 -7.05
CA GLY A 21 -11.63 14.85 -6.24
C GLY A 21 -13.13 14.90 -6.07
N GLN A 22 -13.62 15.08 -4.84
CA GLN A 22 -15.05 15.16 -4.54
C GLN A 22 -15.47 16.59 -4.22
N ILE A 23 -16.57 17.03 -4.84
CA ILE A 23 -17.26 18.27 -4.55
C ILE A 23 -18.65 17.90 -4.00
N GLN A 24 -18.89 18.22 -2.73
CA GLN A 24 -20.13 17.91 -2.03
C GLN A 24 -21.11 19.08 -2.13
N ALA A 25 -22.24 18.88 -2.82
CA ALA A 25 -23.33 19.83 -2.89
C ALA A 25 -24.57 19.33 -2.13
N VAL A 26 -25.19 20.22 -1.34
CA VAL A 26 -26.35 19.91 -0.47
C VAL A 26 -27.46 20.97 -0.60
N GLY A 27 -28.64 20.69 -0.03
CA GLY A 27 -29.77 21.63 -0.09
C GLY A 27 -30.37 21.75 -1.48
N ILE A 28 -30.33 20.66 -2.25
CA ILE A 28 -30.76 20.61 -3.66
C ILE A 28 -32.17 20.03 -3.72
N ALA A 29 -33.11 20.80 -4.28
CA ALA A 29 -34.52 20.38 -4.40
C ALA A 29 -34.71 19.22 -5.40
N ASP A 30 -33.99 19.23 -6.51
CA ASP A 30 -34.00 18.17 -7.54
C ASP A 30 -32.58 17.59 -7.75
N PRO A 31 -32.13 16.69 -6.85
CA PRO A 31 -30.75 16.20 -6.89
C PRO A 31 -30.43 15.36 -8.13
N TYR A 32 -31.43 14.66 -8.69
CA TYR A 32 -31.22 13.84 -9.88
C TYR A 32 -31.20 14.70 -11.16
N GLY A 33 -32.07 15.72 -11.28
CA GLY A 33 -31.97 16.71 -12.35
C GLY A 33 -30.67 17.52 -12.30
N ALA A 34 -30.22 17.89 -11.10
CA ALA A 34 -28.92 18.54 -10.88
C ALA A 34 -27.75 17.64 -11.34
N LYS A 35 -27.77 16.34 -11.01
CA LYS A 35 -26.81 15.35 -11.53
C LYS A 35 -26.78 15.33 -13.06
N MET A 36 -27.93 15.32 -13.73
CA MET A 36 -27.98 15.31 -15.19
C MET A 36 -27.46 16.62 -15.79
N THR A 37 -27.69 17.75 -15.11
CA THR A 37 -27.14 19.04 -15.53
C THR A 37 -25.62 19.09 -15.39
N ILE A 38 -25.05 18.52 -14.31
CA ILE A 38 -23.60 18.39 -14.17
C ILE A 38 -22.98 17.63 -15.35
N TYR A 39 -23.62 16.56 -15.82
CA TYR A 39 -23.15 15.83 -17.01
C TYR A 39 -23.26 16.65 -18.29
N ARG A 40 -24.32 17.45 -18.44
CA ARG A 40 -24.47 18.36 -19.59
C ARG A 40 -23.36 19.41 -19.63
N GLU A 41 -22.98 19.95 -18.46
CA GLU A 41 -21.94 20.98 -18.32
C GLU A 41 -20.50 20.40 -18.19
N LYS A 42 -20.34 19.08 -18.35
CA LYS A 42 -19.09 18.36 -18.09
C LYS A 42 -17.87 18.97 -18.79
N ALA A 43 -18.00 19.34 -20.07
CA ALA A 43 -16.90 19.90 -20.84
C ALA A 43 -16.38 21.22 -20.25
N GLU A 44 -17.30 22.12 -19.86
CA GLU A 44 -16.95 23.41 -19.25
C GLU A 44 -16.36 23.23 -17.85
N ILE A 45 -16.87 22.27 -17.06
CA ILE A 45 -16.31 21.95 -15.74
C ILE A 45 -14.87 21.44 -15.89
N LEU A 46 -14.61 20.49 -16.79
CA LEU A 46 -13.28 19.95 -17.03
C LEU A 46 -12.31 21.00 -17.56
N LYS A 47 -12.78 21.87 -18.46
CA LYS A 47 -12.02 23.03 -18.92
C LYS A 47 -11.61 23.92 -17.75
N LYS A 48 -12.55 24.25 -16.85
CA LYS A 48 -12.27 25.08 -15.68
C LYS A 48 -11.25 24.45 -14.72
N CYS A 49 -11.33 23.13 -14.51
CA CYS A 49 -10.30 22.40 -13.75
C CYS A 49 -8.92 22.55 -14.41
N ASN A 50 -8.83 22.33 -15.72
CA ASN A 50 -7.56 22.34 -16.44
C ASN A 50 -6.91 23.73 -16.56
N GLU A 51 -7.68 24.81 -16.43
CA GLU A 51 -7.15 26.18 -16.30
C GLU A 51 -6.33 26.37 -15.01
N GLN A 52 -6.51 25.54 -13.98
CA GLN A 52 -5.86 25.72 -12.68
C GLN A 52 -4.41 25.23 -12.64
N ASP A 53 -4.03 24.32 -13.53
CA ASP A 53 -2.67 23.79 -13.60
C ASP A 53 -2.20 23.58 -15.05
N PRO A 54 -1.81 24.66 -15.75
CA PRO A 54 -1.34 24.59 -17.13
C PRO A 54 -0.08 23.73 -17.28
N ILE A 55 0.75 23.60 -16.24
CA ILE A 55 1.95 22.77 -16.27
C ILE A 55 1.56 21.30 -16.31
N LEU A 56 0.70 20.86 -15.39
CA LEU A 56 0.21 19.48 -15.37
C LEU A 56 -0.48 19.11 -16.70
N VAL A 57 -1.27 20.02 -17.27
CA VAL A 57 -1.91 19.83 -18.58
C VAL A 57 -0.88 19.71 -19.70
N SER A 58 0.14 20.57 -19.73
CA SER A 58 1.19 20.50 -20.76
C SER A 58 2.04 19.23 -20.69
N LEU A 59 2.15 18.62 -19.50
CA LEU A 59 2.76 17.29 -19.29
C LEU A 59 1.82 16.12 -19.62
N GLY A 60 0.64 16.41 -20.18
CA GLY A 60 -0.37 15.42 -20.57
C GLY A 60 -1.29 14.98 -19.43
N GLY A 61 -1.16 15.55 -18.23
CA GLY A 61 -2.05 15.30 -17.08
C GLY A 61 -3.34 16.13 -17.11
N GLY A 62 -3.89 16.42 -15.93
CA GLY A 62 -5.06 17.26 -15.75
C GLY A 62 -6.37 16.49 -15.57
N ALA A 63 -7.48 17.20 -15.42
CA ALA A 63 -8.82 16.65 -15.33
C ALA A 63 -9.20 15.98 -16.66
N LYS A 64 -9.40 14.65 -16.61
CA LYS A 64 -9.69 13.80 -17.77
C LYS A 64 -11.17 13.48 -17.88
N ASP A 65 -11.84 13.38 -16.75
CA ASP A 65 -13.20 12.86 -16.71
C ASP A 65 -13.94 13.36 -15.45
N LEU A 66 -15.26 13.19 -15.46
CA LEU A 66 -16.14 13.60 -14.38
C LEU A 66 -17.31 12.61 -14.25
N GLU A 67 -17.61 12.23 -13.02
CA GLU A 67 -18.80 11.48 -12.61
C GLU A 67 -19.62 12.30 -11.60
N ALA A 68 -20.92 11.99 -11.47
CA ALA A 68 -21.77 12.57 -10.45
C ALA A 68 -22.72 11.52 -9.88
N LYS A 69 -22.91 11.52 -8.56
CA LYS A 69 -23.82 10.60 -7.87
C LYS A 69 -24.67 11.32 -6.85
N VAL A 70 -25.90 10.83 -6.71
CA VAL A 70 -26.79 11.23 -5.62
C VAL A 70 -26.62 10.20 -4.51
N ILE A 71 -26.27 10.65 -3.31
CA ILE A 71 -26.22 9.81 -2.11
C ILE A 71 -27.30 10.26 -1.14
N HIS A 72 -27.90 9.29 -0.44
CA HIS A 72 -28.91 9.55 0.59
C HIS A 72 -28.26 9.43 1.96
N THR A 73 -28.43 10.45 2.79
CA THR A 73 -27.79 10.54 4.10
C THR A 73 -28.80 10.89 5.18
N THR A 74 -28.39 10.81 6.45
CA THR A 74 -29.18 11.29 7.60
C THR A 74 -29.46 12.81 7.57
N LYS A 75 -28.80 13.56 6.69
CA LYS A 75 -29.02 15.00 6.46
C LYS A 75 -29.73 15.32 5.15
N GLY A 76 -30.33 14.30 4.52
CA GLY A 76 -31.00 14.42 3.23
C GLY A 76 -30.10 14.05 2.04
N PRO A 77 -30.61 14.23 0.80
CA PRO A 77 -29.86 13.91 -0.40
C PRO A 77 -28.69 14.88 -0.61
N MET A 78 -27.56 14.33 -1.09
CA MET A 78 -26.40 15.11 -1.52
C MET A 78 -26.06 14.74 -2.95
N VAL A 79 -25.62 15.72 -3.73
CA VAL A 79 -25.03 15.49 -5.05
C VAL A 79 -23.52 15.58 -4.91
N ILE A 80 -22.82 14.49 -5.20
CA ILE A 80 -21.36 14.40 -5.16
C ILE A 80 -20.86 14.41 -6.59
N THR A 81 -20.17 15.48 -6.96
CA THR A 81 -19.43 15.56 -8.23
C THR A 81 -18.01 15.03 -7.99
N GLU A 82 -17.58 14.09 -8.82
CA GLU A 82 -16.26 13.47 -8.77
C GLU A 82 -15.46 13.86 -10.01
N ILE A 83 -14.40 14.63 -9.84
CA ILE A 83 -13.44 14.94 -10.90
C ILE A 83 -12.33 13.88 -10.91
N HIS A 84 -11.98 13.39 -12.10
CA HIS A 84 -10.91 12.42 -12.31
C HIS A 84 -9.69 13.12 -12.91
N VAL A 85 -8.63 13.24 -12.11
CA VAL A 85 -7.46 14.04 -12.45
C VAL A 85 -6.26 13.12 -12.63
N ASP A 86 -5.68 13.11 -13.83
CA ASP A 86 -4.39 12.48 -14.08
C ASP A 86 -3.28 13.35 -13.48
N CYS A 87 -2.68 12.86 -12.40
CA CYS A 87 -1.68 13.60 -11.63
C CYS A 87 -0.24 13.31 -12.05
N ARG A 88 -0.04 12.54 -13.14
CA ARG A 88 1.30 12.16 -13.64
C ARG A 88 2.17 11.60 -12.50
N ASP A 89 3.35 12.18 -12.29
CA ASP A 89 4.31 11.75 -11.28
C ASP A 89 4.10 12.40 -9.89
N ALA A 90 3.02 13.16 -9.70
CA ALA A 90 2.64 13.68 -8.40
C ALA A 90 1.68 12.72 -7.68
N MET A 91 1.67 12.78 -6.35
CA MET A 91 0.63 12.11 -5.55
C MET A 91 -0.77 12.70 -5.85
N GLY A 92 -0.85 14.02 -6.04
CA GLY A 92 -2.04 14.67 -6.60
C GLY A 92 -2.94 15.44 -5.63
N ALA A 93 -2.73 15.36 -4.32
CA ALA A 93 -3.57 16.03 -3.32
C ALA A 93 -3.82 17.52 -3.61
N ASN A 94 -2.76 18.31 -3.76
CA ASN A 94 -2.88 19.75 -3.98
C ASN A 94 -3.54 20.07 -5.33
N ALA A 95 -3.11 19.40 -6.41
CA ALA A 95 -3.67 19.62 -7.75
C ALA A 95 -5.19 19.35 -7.78
N VAL A 96 -5.62 18.22 -7.21
CA VAL A 96 -7.04 17.84 -7.15
C VAL A 96 -7.84 18.82 -6.29
N ASN A 97 -7.33 19.21 -5.13
CA ASN A 97 -8.04 20.13 -4.23
C ASN A 97 -8.22 21.51 -4.88
N THR A 98 -7.16 22.06 -5.50
CA THR A 98 -7.23 23.33 -6.23
C THR A 98 -8.27 23.27 -7.36
N MET A 99 -8.29 22.17 -8.13
CA MET A 99 -9.28 21.99 -9.19
C MET A 99 -10.71 21.87 -8.64
N ALA A 100 -10.91 21.15 -7.54
CA ALA A 100 -12.20 20.99 -6.87
C ALA A 100 -12.72 22.33 -6.30
N GLU A 101 -11.83 23.13 -5.71
CA GLU A 101 -12.15 24.47 -5.22
C GLU A 101 -12.55 25.42 -6.35
N ALA A 102 -11.82 25.39 -7.47
CA ALA A 102 -12.09 26.27 -8.61
C ALA A 102 -13.44 26.02 -9.28
N VAL A 103 -13.91 24.76 -9.32
CA VAL A 103 -15.21 24.41 -9.93
C VAL A 103 -16.39 24.50 -8.96
N ALA A 104 -16.15 24.65 -7.65
CA ALA A 104 -17.22 24.70 -6.66
C ALA A 104 -18.30 25.77 -6.94
N PRO A 105 -17.97 27.03 -7.31
CA PRO A 105 -18.98 28.02 -7.66
C PRO A 105 -19.83 27.61 -8.87
N MET A 106 -19.25 26.89 -9.84
CA MET A 106 -19.99 26.36 -10.98
C MET A 106 -20.98 25.28 -10.52
N ILE A 107 -20.56 24.38 -9.62
CA ILE A 107 -21.42 23.34 -9.06
C ILE A 107 -22.56 23.95 -8.23
N GLU A 108 -22.32 24.98 -7.42
CA GLU A 108 -23.39 25.69 -6.71
C GLU A 108 -24.43 26.28 -7.68
N ARG A 109 -23.96 26.98 -8.73
CA ARG A 109 -24.85 27.55 -9.75
C ARG A 109 -25.65 26.47 -10.51
N ILE A 110 -25.01 25.37 -10.88
CA ILE A 110 -25.64 24.27 -11.62
C ILE A 110 -26.71 23.57 -10.76
N THR A 111 -26.40 23.34 -9.48
CA THR A 111 -27.24 22.55 -8.60
C THR A 111 -28.30 23.38 -7.88
N GLY A 112 -28.12 24.71 -7.80
CA GLY A 112 -28.90 25.58 -6.93
C GLY A 112 -28.69 25.32 -5.43
N GLY A 113 -27.75 24.45 -5.08
CA GLY A 113 -27.42 24.07 -3.71
C GLY A 113 -26.18 24.78 -3.18
N ARG A 114 -25.75 24.36 -2.00
CA ARG A 114 -24.53 24.85 -1.33
C ARG A 114 -23.43 23.82 -1.37
N VAL A 115 -22.21 24.23 -1.69
CA VAL A 115 -21.03 23.36 -1.65
C VAL A 115 -20.30 23.49 -0.31
N TYR A 116 -19.88 22.36 0.26
CA TYR A 116 -19.09 22.30 1.49
C TYR A 116 -17.68 21.75 1.24
N LEU A 117 -17.57 20.44 1.08
CA LEU A 117 -16.29 19.75 0.88
C LEU A 117 -15.84 19.80 -0.58
N ARG A 118 -14.55 20.07 -0.78
CA ARG A 118 -13.82 20.12 -2.06
C ARG A 118 -12.47 19.45 -1.83
N ILE A 119 -12.45 18.13 -1.86
CA ILE A 119 -11.35 17.37 -1.28
C ILE A 119 -11.08 16.09 -2.06
N ILE A 120 -9.81 15.72 -2.17
CA ILE A 120 -9.38 14.44 -2.71
C ILE A 120 -9.93 13.25 -1.92
N SER A 121 -10.23 12.16 -2.62
CA SER A 121 -10.53 10.86 -2.02
C SER A 121 -9.26 10.01 -1.94
N ASN A 122 -8.93 9.51 -0.74
CA ASN A 122 -7.83 8.56 -0.55
C ASN A 122 -8.20 7.12 -0.94
N LEU A 123 -9.49 6.81 -1.13
CA LEU A 123 -9.93 5.58 -1.77
C LEU A 123 -9.72 5.70 -3.29
N ALA A 124 -8.46 5.64 -3.71
CA ALA A 124 -8.02 5.92 -5.08
C ALA A 124 -8.21 4.71 -6.02
N THR A 125 -9.47 4.31 -6.21
CA THR A 125 -9.84 3.14 -7.05
C THR A 125 -9.49 3.29 -8.53
N LYS A 126 -9.16 4.50 -8.99
CA LYS A 126 -8.69 4.78 -10.35
C LYS A 126 -7.15 4.84 -10.48
N ARG A 127 -6.43 4.57 -9.39
CA ARG A 127 -4.94 4.53 -9.33
C ARG A 127 -4.46 3.24 -8.66
N LEU A 128 -4.69 2.13 -9.34
CA LEU A 128 -4.38 0.78 -8.85
C LEU A 128 -3.02 0.33 -9.35
N ALA A 129 -2.27 -0.35 -8.48
CA ALA A 129 -1.08 -1.09 -8.83
C ALA A 129 -1.33 -2.58 -8.63
N ARG A 130 -0.72 -3.40 -9.48
CA ARG A 130 -0.87 -4.85 -9.52
C ARG A 130 0.49 -5.51 -9.56
N ALA A 131 0.64 -6.61 -8.84
CA ALA A 131 1.78 -7.50 -8.99
C ALA A 131 1.32 -8.96 -8.94
N ARG A 132 2.01 -9.83 -9.68
CA ARG A 132 1.88 -11.28 -9.57
C ARG A 132 3.24 -11.95 -9.57
N THR A 133 3.31 -13.15 -9.01
CA THR A 133 4.51 -13.99 -9.01
C THR A 133 4.14 -15.46 -9.03
N ILE A 134 5.03 -16.28 -9.58
CA ILE A 134 5.03 -17.74 -9.43
C ILE A 134 6.29 -18.09 -8.65
N VAL A 135 6.17 -18.96 -7.66
CA VAL A 135 7.28 -19.40 -6.82
C VAL A 135 7.33 -20.92 -6.85
N ALA A 136 8.47 -21.45 -7.28
CA ALA A 136 8.68 -22.90 -7.31
C ALA A 136 8.47 -23.50 -5.92
N LYS A 137 7.75 -24.62 -5.80
CA LYS A 137 7.47 -25.26 -4.51
C LYS A 137 8.72 -25.52 -3.68
N ASP A 138 9.81 -25.98 -4.31
CA ASP A 138 11.08 -26.22 -3.63
C ASP A 138 11.71 -24.94 -3.08
N ALA A 139 11.51 -23.80 -3.76
CA ALA A 139 11.98 -22.50 -3.28
C ALA A 139 11.15 -21.99 -2.09
N VAL A 140 9.88 -22.42 -1.97
CA VAL A 140 9.01 -22.10 -0.83
C VAL A 140 9.29 -23.00 0.37
N GLY A 141 9.63 -24.27 0.13
CA GLY A 141 9.90 -25.26 1.18
C GLY A 141 9.20 -26.61 0.98
N GLY A 142 8.72 -26.89 -0.24
CA GLY A 142 8.01 -28.12 -0.59
C GLY A 142 6.50 -27.94 -0.69
N GLU A 143 5.82 -28.97 -1.20
CA GLU A 143 4.38 -29.00 -1.46
C GLU A 143 3.55 -28.71 -0.20
N GLU A 144 3.93 -29.28 0.95
CA GLU A 144 3.21 -29.05 2.21
C GLU A 144 3.23 -27.58 2.65
N VAL A 145 4.33 -26.86 2.39
CA VAL A 145 4.41 -25.43 2.70
C VAL A 145 3.56 -24.61 1.74
N VAL A 146 3.46 -25.01 0.47
CA VAL A 146 2.53 -24.40 -0.50
C VAL A 146 1.10 -24.54 0.00
N ASP A 147 0.67 -25.76 0.35
CA ASP A 147 -0.67 -26.03 0.86
C ASP A 147 -0.95 -25.29 2.18
N GLY A 148 0.05 -25.19 3.06
CA GLY A 148 -0.02 -24.40 4.29
C GLY A 148 -0.20 -22.90 4.03
N ILE A 149 0.47 -22.34 3.01
CA ILE A 149 0.30 -20.93 2.62
C ILE A 149 -1.10 -20.69 2.04
N VAL A 150 -1.59 -21.56 1.16
CA VAL A 150 -2.95 -21.46 0.60
C VAL A 150 -3.98 -21.57 1.71
N SER A 151 -3.79 -22.47 2.68
CA SER A 151 -4.66 -22.60 3.85
C SER A 151 -4.63 -21.36 4.74
N ALA A 152 -3.45 -20.77 4.97
CA ALA A 152 -3.31 -19.53 5.75
C ALA A 152 -3.94 -18.32 5.04
N TYR A 153 -3.90 -18.27 3.72
CA TYR A 153 -4.64 -17.30 2.91
C TYR A 153 -6.15 -17.51 3.04
N ALA A 154 -6.65 -18.74 2.92
CA ALA A 154 -8.07 -19.05 3.08
C ALA A 154 -8.59 -18.64 4.47
N PHE A 155 -7.80 -18.85 5.53
CA PHE A 155 -8.12 -18.33 6.87
C PHE A 155 -8.24 -16.80 6.88
N ALA A 156 -7.29 -16.08 6.26
CA ALA A 156 -7.37 -14.63 6.14
C ALA A 156 -8.57 -14.15 5.31
N ALA A 157 -9.00 -14.93 4.31
CA ALA A 157 -10.17 -14.62 3.50
C ALA A 157 -11.50 -14.86 4.24
N ALA A 158 -11.53 -15.77 5.20
CA ALA A 158 -12.72 -16.13 5.96
C ALA A 158 -12.90 -15.34 7.27
N ASP A 159 -11.83 -14.80 7.85
CA ASP A 159 -11.85 -14.15 9.15
C ASP A 159 -11.20 -12.74 9.13
N PRO A 160 -11.98 -11.66 9.38
CA PRO A 160 -11.45 -10.30 9.49
C PRO A 160 -10.32 -10.11 10.51
N TYR A 161 -10.32 -10.87 11.62
CA TYR A 161 -9.26 -10.77 12.62
C TYR A 161 -7.92 -11.22 12.03
N ARG A 162 -7.92 -12.34 11.30
CA ARG A 162 -6.74 -12.79 10.57
C ARG A 162 -6.43 -11.86 9.39
N CYS A 163 -7.45 -11.42 8.65
CA CYS A 163 -7.30 -10.53 7.51
C CYS A 163 -6.57 -9.23 7.87
N ALA A 164 -6.90 -8.63 9.02
CA ALA A 164 -6.22 -7.42 9.51
C ALA A 164 -4.71 -7.66 9.65
N THR A 165 -4.33 -8.79 10.26
CA THR A 165 -2.92 -9.16 10.43
C THR A 165 -2.23 -9.49 9.10
N HIS A 166 -2.95 -10.12 8.17
CA HIS A 166 -2.48 -10.43 6.82
C HIS A 166 -2.17 -9.15 6.03
N ASN A 167 -3.11 -8.20 6.01
CA ASN A 167 -2.95 -6.92 5.32
C ASN A 167 -1.87 -6.06 6.00
N LYS A 168 -1.79 -6.04 7.34
CA LYS A 168 -0.69 -5.39 8.06
C LYS A 168 0.68 -5.92 7.61
N GLY A 169 0.80 -7.23 7.38
CA GLY A 169 2.01 -7.86 6.86
C GLY A 169 2.42 -7.34 5.47
N ILE A 170 1.45 -7.09 4.58
CA ILE A 170 1.68 -6.44 3.27
C ILE A 170 2.22 -5.01 3.49
N MET A 171 1.53 -4.24 4.35
CA MET A 171 1.84 -2.83 4.56
C MET A 171 3.19 -2.60 5.22
N ASN A 172 3.70 -3.53 6.04
CA ASN A 172 5.08 -3.49 6.54
C ASN A 172 6.11 -3.24 5.41
N GLY A 173 5.93 -3.91 4.26
CA GLY A 173 6.84 -3.77 3.12
C GLY A 173 6.60 -2.46 2.35
N ILE A 174 5.33 -2.17 2.06
CA ILE A 174 4.94 -0.99 1.28
C ILE A 174 5.33 0.30 2.01
N ILE A 175 5.04 0.39 3.30
CA ILE A 175 5.31 1.58 4.11
C ILE A 175 6.81 1.80 4.30
N ALA A 176 7.63 0.74 4.37
CA ALA A 176 9.08 0.90 4.39
C ALA A 176 9.60 1.60 3.13
N VAL A 177 9.10 1.22 1.94
CA VAL A 177 9.45 1.88 0.68
C VAL A 177 8.90 3.31 0.63
N ALA A 178 7.68 3.53 1.14
CA ALA A 178 7.06 4.85 1.17
C ALA A 178 7.88 5.84 1.99
N LEU A 179 8.28 5.45 3.20
CA LEU A 179 9.14 6.25 4.07
C LEU A 179 10.48 6.55 3.42
N ALA A 180 11.13 5.54 2.85
CA ALA A 180 12.43 5.71 2.18
C ALA A 180 12.36 6.67 0.98
N THR A 181 11.22 6.69 0.27
CA THR A 181 11.00 7.54 -0.91
C THR A 181 10.29 8.86 -0.61
N GLY A 182 10.01 9.16 0.66
CA GLY A 182 9.38 10.42 1.09
C GLY A 182 7.89 10.54 0.72
N ASN A 183 7.19 9.43 0.56
CA ASN A 183 5.76 9.38 0.24
C ASN A 183 4.87 9.36 1.50
N ASP A 184 3.63 9.81 1.38
CA ASP A 184 2.68 9.86 2.49
C ASP A 184 2.17 8.45 2.84
N THR A 185 2.57 7.96 4.01
CA THR A 185 2.19 6.63 4.49
C THR A 185 0.72 6.51 4.86
N ARG A 186 0.08 7.58 5.34
CA ARG A 186 -1.32 7.58 5.77
C ARG A 186 -2.26 7.53 4.57
N ALA A 187 -1.92 8.20 3.48
CA ALA A 187 -2.66 8.10 2.22
C ALA A 187 -2.67 6.66 1.69
N LEU A 188 -1.51 5.99 1.72
CA LEU A 188 -1.38 4.59 1.30
C LEU A 188 -2.17 3.63 2.20
N GLU A 189 -2.03 3.74 3.53
CA GLU A 189 -2.75 2.89 4.50
C GLU A 189 -4.27 3.05 4.38
N SER A 190 -4.75 4.30 4.33
CA SER A 190 -6.19 4.56 4.23
C SER A 190 -6.79 4.04 2.93
N GLY A 191 -6.10 4.22 1.80
CA GLY A 191 -6.51 3.70 0.50
C GLY A 191 -6.51 2.16 0.44
N ALA A 192 -5.43 1.53 0.90
CA ALA A 192 -5.30 0.08 0.90
C ALA A 192 -6.36 -0.59 1.79
N HIS A 193 -6.52 -0.13 3.03
CA HIS A 193 -7.48 -0.72 3.96
C HIS A 193 -8.94 -0.42 3.61
N ALA A 194 -9.25 0.74 3.03
CA ALA A 194 -10.59 0.99 2.49
C ALA A 194 -10.88 0.13 1.25
N TYR A 195 -9.88 -0.12 0.39
CA TYR A 195 -10.04 -1.01 -0.76
C TYR A 195 -10.29 -2.46 -0.35
N ALA A 196 -9.70 -2.89 0.76
CA ALA A 196 -9.90 -4.23 1.32
C ALA A 196 -11.35 -4.51 1.72
N CYS A 197 -12.16 -3.48 2.05
CA CYS A 197 -13.58 -3.65 2.43
C CYS A 197 -14.58 -3.21 1.35
N ARG A 198 -14.14 -2.94 0.12
CA ARG A 198 -15.01 -2.42 -0.96
C ARG A 198 -16.18 -3.33 -1.35
N SER A 199 -16.10 -4.62 -1.06
CA SER A 199 -17.14 -5.62 -1.32
C SER A 199 -18.14 -5.75 -0.17
N GLY A 200 -18.03 -4.95 0.89
CA GLY A 200 -18.84 -5.05 2.11
C GLY A 200 -18.23 -5.97 3.18
N HIS A 201 -17.11 -6.66 2.89
CA HIS A 201 -16.37 -7.47 3.85
C HIS A 201 -14.88 -7.14 3.78
N TYR A 202 -14.23 -6.95 4.93
CA TYR A 202 -12.79 -6.67 4.99
C TYR A 202 -11.99 -7.92 4.61
N SER A 203 -11.42 -7.91 3.42
CA SER A 203 -10.84 -9.08 2.75
C SER A 203 -9.34 -8.90 2.45
N PRO A 204 -8.58 -9.99 2.22
CA PRO A 204 -7.17 -9.90 1.88
C PRO A 204 -6.93 -9.07 0.61
N LEU A 205 -5.85 -8.26 0.62
CA LEU A 205 -5.40 -7.53 -0.57
C LEU A 205 -4.65 -8.42 -1.57
N THR A 206 -4.24 -9.61 -1.15
CA THR A 206 -3.58 -10.61 -1.98
C THR A 206 -4.45 -11.85 -2.17
N VAL A 207 -4.16 -12.60 -3.23
CA VAL A 207 -4.68 -13.94 -3.48
C VAL A 207 -3.49 -14.89 -3.60
N TRP A 208 -3.60 -16.07 -2.98
CA TRP A 208 -2.60 -17.14 -3.05
C TRP A 208 -3.26 -18.45 -3.48
N GLU A 209 -2.69 -19.07 -4.50
CA GLU A 209 -3.22 -20.26 -5.16
C GLU A 209 -2.10 -21.26 -5.43
N LYS A 210 -2.46 -22.52 -5.59
CA LYS A 210 -1.56 -23.56 -6.12
C LYS A 210 -1.91 -23.81 -7.58
N ASN A 211 -0.92 -23.72 -8.47
CA ASN A 211 -1.15 -23.98 -9.89
C ASN A 211 -1.06 -25.48 -10.22
N SER A 212 -1.27 -25.83 -11.49
CA SER A 212 -1.25 -27.22 -11.97
C SER A 212 0.11 -27.93 -11.86
N GLU A 213 1.21 -27.19 -11.70
CA GLU A 213 2.57 -27.73 -11.51
C GLU A 213 2.87 -27.99 -10.01
N GLY A 214 1.96 -27.62 -9.11
CA GLY A 214 2.17 -27.64 -7.66
C GLY A 214 2.92 -26.41 -7.14
N ASP A 215 3.18 -25.42 -8.00
CA ASP A 215 3.87 -24.19 -7.62
C ASP A 215 2.90 -23.16 -7.04
N LEU A 216 3.43 -22.30 -6.17
CA LEU A 216 2.68 -21.25 -5.51
C LEU A 216 2.53 -20.04 -6.45
N THR A 217 1.29 -19.61 -6.70
CA THR A 217 0.98 -18.40 -7.46
C THR A 217 0.39 -17.35 -6.52
N GLY A 218 0.91 -16.13 -6.58
CA GLY A 218 0.44 -15.02 -5.76
C GLY A 218 0.12 -13.80 -6.60
N SER A 219 -0.94 -13.07 -6.23
CA SER A 219 -1.29 -11.78 -6.84
C SER A 219 -1.73 -10.75 -5.80
N ILE A 220 -1.58 -9.47 -6.14
CA ILE A 220 -2.02 -8.33 -5.34
C ILE A 220 -2.60 -7.26 -6.26
N GLU A 221 -3.67 -6.59 -5.81
CA GLU A 221 -4.19 -5.36 -6.43
C GLU A 221 -4.63 -4.41 -5.32
N LEU A 222 -4.12 -3.17 -5.33
CA LEU A 222 -4.49 -2.16 -4.35
C LEU A 222 -4.21 -0.74 -4.85
N PRO A 223 -4.90 0.28 -4.29
CA PRO A 223 -4.58 1.68 -4.53
C PRO A 223 -3.20 2.03 -3.98
N LEU A 224 -2.34 2.63 -4.81
CA LEU A 224 -1.02 3.12 -4.38
C LEU A 224 -0.80 4.53 -4.93
N THR A 225 -1.14 5.51 -4.10
CA THR A 225 -1.04 6.95 -4.39
C THR A 225 0.33 7.48 -4.01
N VAL A 226 1.30 7.34 -4.91
CA VAL A 226 2.67 7.81 -4.73
C VAL A 226 3.05 8.88 -5.75
N GLY A 227 4.09 9.64 -5.44
CA GLY A 227 4.72 10.60 -6.34
C GLY A 227 6.23 10.46 -6.38
N LEU A 228 6.82 10.94 -7.47
CA LEU A 228 8.24 11.25 -7.59
C LEU A 228 8.49 12.76 -7.45
N VAL A 229 7.46 13.59 -7.70
CA VAL A 229 7.52 15.04 -7.55
C VAL A 229 6.54 15.56 -6.50
N GLY A 230 6.85 16.74 -5.94
CA GLY A 230 6.04 17.41 -4.92
C GLY A 230 6.27 16.88 -3.50
N GLY A 231 5.94 17.70 -2.49
CA GLY A 231 6.11 17.33 -1.08
C GLY A 231 7.55 16.93 -0.72
N ALA A 232 7.69 15.96 0.18
CA ALA A 232 8.99 15.52 0.69
C ALA A 232 9.85 14.79 -0.37
N THR A 233 9.24 14.17 -1.39
CA THR A 233 9.95 13.42 -2.44
C THR A 233 10.91 14.32 -3.23
N ALA A 234 10.54 15.59 -3.42
CA ALA A 234 11.30 16.57 -4.19
C ALA A 234 12.30 17.39 -3.36
N VAL A 235 12.27 17.32 -2.03
CA VAL A 235 13.14 18.14 -1.17
C VAL A 235 14.07 17.31 -0.28
N HIS A 236 13.66 16.13 0.16
CA HIS A 236 14.45 15.34 1.11
C HIS A 236 15.61 14.61 0.41
N PRO A 237 16.89 14.84 0.79
CA PRO A 237 18.05 14.27 0.09
C PRO A 237 18.05 12.74 0.06
N VAL A 238 17.70 12.09 1.17
CA VAL A 238 17.63 10.61 1.25
C VAL A 238 16.49 10.05 0.39
N ALA A 239 15.38 10.77 0.24
CA ALA A 239 14.28 10.33 -0.62
C ALA A 239 14.70 10.33 -2.09
N LYS A 240 15.36 11.41 -2.53
CA LYS A 240 15.95 11.51 -3.88
C LYS A 240 16.97 10.40 -4.13
N LEU A 241 17.85 10.14 -3.17
CA LEU A 241 18.83 9.07 -3.28
C LEU A 241 18.16 7.70 -3.39
N SER A 242 17.13 7.44 -2.58
CA SER A 242 16.38 6.17 -2.61
C SER A 242 15.69 5.95 -3.96
N VAL A 243 15.04 6.98 -4.52
CA VAL A 243 14.46 6.92 -5.87
C VAL A 243 15.54 6.68 -6.93
N LYS A 244 16.71 7.33 -6.81
CA LYS A 244 17.85 7.13 -7.71
C LYS A 244 18.38 5.69 -7.65
N ILE A 245 18.47 5.10 -6.45
CA ILE A 245 18.87 3.69 -6.26
C ILE A 245 17.85 2.74 -6.90
N LEU A 246 16.55 3.00 -6.73
CA LEU A 246 15.49 2.21 -7.34
C LEU A 246 15.49 2.32 -8.88
N GLY A 247 15.90 3.47 -9.42
CA GLY A 247 16.02 3.69 -10.86
C GLY A 247 14.68 3.93 -11.58
N VAL A 248 13.57 3.99 -10.84
CA VAL A 248 12.21 4.23 -11.38
C VAL A 248 12.11 5.58 -12.09
N LYS A 249 11.35 5.62 -13.17
CA LYS A 249 11.16 6.78 -14.05
C LYS A 249 9.79 7.42 -13.93
N SER A 250 8.83 6.73 -13.35
CA SER A 250 7.48 7.24 -13.13
C SER A 250 6.91 6.83 -11.78
N ALA A 251 5.91 7.57 -11.29
CA ALA A 251 5.15 7.19 -10.10
C ALA A 251 4.42 5.85 -10.27
N ARG A 252 4.10 5.47 -11.51
CA ARG A 252 3.55 4.15 -11.86
C ARG A 252 4.55 3.02 -11.61
N GLU A 253 5.78 3.18 -12.08
CA GLU A 253 6.84 2.21 -11.79
C GLU A 253 7.11 2.09 -10.29
N LEU A 254 7.10 3.21 -9.55
CA LEU A 254 7.24 3.18 -8.09
C LEU A 254 6.09 2.40 -7.42
N SER A 255 4.84 2.63 -7.82
CA SER A 255 3.69 1.93 -7.26
C SER A 255 3.73 0.43 -7.58
N GLU A 256 4.16 0.06 -8.78
CA GLU A 256 4.36 -1.33 -9.19
C GLU A 256 5.44 -2.04 -8.36
N VAL A 257 6.58 -1.38 -8.12
CA VAL A 257 7.63 -1.88 -7.22
C VAL A 257 7.07 -2.09 -5.81
N MET A 258 6.31 -1.12 -5.29
CA MET A 258 5.69 -1.23 -3.97
C MET A 258 4.69 -2.39 -3.89
N ALA A 259 3.86 -2.60 -4.90
CA ALA A 259 2.94 -3.74 -4.95
C ALA A 259 3.71 -5.07 -4.91
N ALA A 260 4.79 -5.18 -5.69
CA ALA A 260 5.66 -6.37 -5.67
C ALA A 260 6.34 -6.58 -4.31
N VAL A 261 6.80 -5.50 -3.65
CA VAL A 261 7.36 -5.57 -2.29
C VAL A 261 6.30 -6.02 -1.27
N GLY A 262 5.08 -5.48 -1.35
CA GLY A 262 3.96 -5.89 -0.50
C GLY A 262 3.62 -7.36 -0.64
N LEU A 263 3.54 -7.86 -1.88
CA LEU A 263 3.32 -9.28 -2.16
C LEU A 263 4.48 -10.16 -1.66
N ALA A 264 5.73 -9.73 -1.84
CA ALA A 264 6.91 -10.42 -1.33
C ALA A 264 6.93 -10.50 0.20
N GLN A 265 6.55 -9.41 0.88
CA GLN A 265 6.50 -9.34 2.34
C GLN A 265 5.40 -10.24 2.90
N ASN A 266 4.25 -10.30 2.23
CA ASN A 266 3.16 -11.20 2.58
C ASN A 266 3.56 -12.67 2.41
N LEU A 267 4.21 -13.03 1.30
CA LEU A 267 4.75 -14.38 1.09
C LEU A 267 5.68 -14.80 2.23
N ALA A 268 6.63 -13.93 2.61
CA ALA A 268 7.58 -14.24 3.67
C ALA A 268 6.87 -14.48 5.01
N ALA A 269 5.84 -13.68 5.33
CA ALA A 269 5.04 -13.84 6.54
C ALA A 269 4.24 -15.15 6.55
N LEU A 270 3.55 -15.47 5.43
CA LEU A 270 2.77 -16.71 5.31
C LEU A 270 3.66 -17.94 5.36
N ARG A 271 4.80 -17.94 4.66
CA ARG A 271 5.78 -19.03 4.70
C ARG A 271 6.28 -19.28 6.13
N ALA A 272 6.64 -18.24 6.87
CA ALA A 272 7.11 -18.39 8.25
C ALA A 272 6.05 -18.99 9.18
N LEU A 273 4.77 -18.64 8.96
CA LEU A 273 3.64 -19.21 9.69
C LEU A 273 3.36 -20.66 9.32
N ALA A 274 3.43 -20.99 8.03
CA ALA A 274 3.11 -22.31 7.51
C ALA A 274 4.22 -23.35 7.74
N ALA A 275 5.50 -22.94 7.67
CA ALA A 275 6.63 -23.87 7.73
C ALA A 275 7.19 -24.10 9.14
N GLU A 276 7.36 -23.05 9.95
CA GLU A 276 8.22 -23.13 11.15
C GLU A 276 7.54 -22.65 12.44
N GLY A 277 6.38 -22.01 12.36
CA GLY A 277 5.80 -21.23 13.45
C GLY A 277 6.67 -20.01 13.77
N ILE A 278 6.08 -18.80 13.77
CA ILE A 278 6.81 -17.53 13.90
C ILE A 278 7.80 -17.49 15.08
N GLN A 279 7.47 -18.19 16.18
CA GLN A 279 8.28 -18.20 17.39
C GLN A 279 9.72 -18.64 17.10
N LYS A 280 10.01 -19.71 16.36
CA LYS A 280 11.41 -20.16 16.16
C LYS A 280 12.28 -19.12 15.47
N GLY A 281 11.80 -18.48 14.41
CA GLY A 281 12.53 -17.44 13.68
C GLY A 281 12.67 -16.13 14.47
N HIS A 282 11.59 -15.69 15.14
CA HIS A 282 11.61 -14.47 15.95
C HIS A 282 12.46 -14.63 17.22
N MET A 283 12.50 -15.85 17.78
CA MET A 283 13.34 -16.19 18.92
C MET A 283 14.83 -16.12 18.58
N SER A 284 15.24 -16.45 17.35
CA SER A 284 16.64 -16.30 16.90
C SER A 284 17.06 -14.82 16.87
N LEU A 285 16.24 -13.94 16.32
CA LEU A 285 16.52 -12.50 16.32
C LEU A 285 16.48 -11.91 17.74
N HIS A 286 15.50 -12.33 18.55
CA HIS A 286 15.40 -11.91 19.94
C HIS A 286 16.61 -12.35 20.77
N ALA A 287 17.11 -13.57 20.55
CA ALA A 287 18.32 -14.07 21.18
C ALA A 287 19.56 -13.25 20.79
N ARG A 288 19.70 -12.85 19.52
CA ARG A 288 20.80 -11.95 19.09
C ARG A 288 20.69 -10.57 19.73
N ASN A 289 19.49 -9.99 19.82
CA ASN A 289 19.29 -8.71 20.50
C ASN A 289 19.64 -8.79 21.99
N LEU A 290 19.23 -9.86 22.68
CA LEU A 290 19.60 -10.10 24.07
C LEU A 290 21.11 -10.29 24.25
N ALA A 291 21.78 -10.99 23.32
CA ALA A 291 23.23 -11.14 23.32
C ALA A 291 23.94 -9.77 23.23
N VAL A 292 23.50 -8.90 22.32
CA VAL A 292 24.02 -7.52 22.19
C VAL A 292 23.78 -6.73 23.48
N MET A 293 22.57 -6.76 24.02
CA MET A 293 22.23 -6.05 25.27
C MET A 293 23.03 -6.59 26.47
N ALA A 294 23.37 -7.88 26.48
CA ALA A 294 24.22 -8.50 27.48
C ALA A 294 25.72 -8.16 27.32
N GLY A 295 26.10 -7.41 26.28
CA GLY A 295 27.47 -6.95 26.04
C GLY A 295 28.33 -7.92 25.24
N ALA A 296 27.72 -8.79 24.43
CA ALA A 296 28.41 -9.57 23.41
C ALA A 296 28.78 -8.67 22.21
N THR A 297 29.97 -8.89 21.63
CA THR A 297 30.46 -8.14 20.46
C THR A 297 31.05 -9.10 19.42
N GLY A 298 31.02 -8.69 18.14
CA GLY A 298 31.55 -9.51 17.04
C GLY A 298 30.94 -10.91 16.98
N GLU A 299 31.77 -11.94 16.78
CA GLU A 299 31.36 -13.34 16.69
C GLU A 299 30.71 -13.89 17.99
N MET A 300 30.91 -13.22 19.12
CA MET A 300 30.31 -13.62 20.40
C MET A 300 28.77 -13.47 20.37
N ILE A 301 28.23 -12.55 19.57
CA ILE A 301 26.78 -12.34 19.46
C ILE A 301 26.10 -13.62 18.97
N ASP A 302 26.66 -14.24 17.94
CA ASP A 302 26.07 -15.43 17.31
C ASP A 302 26.21 -16.66 18.20
N ARG A 303 27.37 -16.81 18.86
CA ARG A 303 27.59 -17.89 19.84
C ARG A 303 26.65 -17.80 21.04
N VAL A 304 26.45 -16.61 21.60
CA VAL A 304 25.51 -16.41 22.73
C VAL A 304 24.08 -16.68 22.28
N ALA A 305 23.69 -16.18 21.10
CA ALA A 305 22.35 -16.39 20.56
C ALA A 305 22.05 -17.88 20.30
N GLU A 306 23.02 -18.64 19.75
CA GLU A 306 22.89 -20.08 19.56
C GLU A 306 22.73 -20.84 20.87
N ILE A 307 23.54 -20.53 21.90
CA ILE A 307 23.42 -21.18 23.21
C ILE A 307 22.06 -20.87 23.85
N LEU A 308 21.61 -19.62 23.82
CA LEU A 308 20.29 -19.22 24.32
C LEU A 308 19.15 -19.96 23.61
N ALA A 309 19.23 -20.08 22.28
CA ALA A 309 18.24 -20.77 21.47
C ALA A 309 18.23 -22.29 21.75
N LYS A 310 19.41 -22.90 21.86
CA LYS A 310 19.57 -24.34 22.13
C LYS A 310 19.07 -24.72 23.53
N GLU A 311 19.27 -23.85 24.52
CA GLU A 311 18.79 -24.04 25.88
C GLU A 311 17.30 -23.72 26.06
N GLY A 312 16.66 -23.07 25.09
CA GLY A 312 15.28 -22.57 25.23
C GLY A 312 15.13 -21.46 26.29
N LYS A 313 16.23 -20.90 26.80
CA LYS A 313 16.28 -19.93 27.90
C LYS A 313 16.64 -18.54 27.41
N VAL A 314 15.79 -17.98 26.55
CA VAL A 314 16.03 -16.67 25.92
C VAL A 314 15.64 -15.54 26.88
N ARG A 315 16.50 -15.27 27.87
CA ARG A 315 16.34 -14.23 28.89
C ARG A 315 17.65 -13.48 29.16
N MET A 316 17.53 -12.25 29.65
CA MET A 316 18.66 -11.32 29.85
C MET A 316 19.66 -11.79 30.93
N ASP A 317 19.18 -12.43 31.99
CA ASP A 317 20.01 -13.02 33.05
C ASP A 317 20.94 -14.10 32.49
N ARG A 318 20.38 -15.02 31.69
CA ARG A 318 21.15 -16.11 31.08
C ARG A 318 22.11 -15.60 30.01
N ALA A 319 21.69 -14.61 29.22
CA ALA A 319 22.56 -13.99 28.21
C ALA A 319 23.83 -13.38 28.84
N LYS A 320 23.70 -12.67 29.97
CA LYS A 320 24.85 -12.12 30.71
C LYS A 320 25.78 -13.20 31.22
N GLN A 321 25.22 -14.29 31.77
CA GLN A 321 26.02 -15.41 32.28
C GLN A 321 26.84 -16.06 31.16
N ILE A 322 26.24 -16.34 30.00
CA ILE A 322 26.93 -16.93 28.85
C ILE A 322 28.03 -15.98 28.33
N VAL A 323 27.78 -14.67 28.30
CA VAL A 323 28.80 -13.67 27.92
C VAL A 323 29.99 -13.68 28.90
N GLU A 324 29.74 -13.75 30.20
CA GLU A 324 30.80 -13.85 31.21
C GLU A 324 31.60 -15.15 31.10
N ASP A 325 30.92 -16.28 30.91
CA ASP A 325 31.55 -17.60 30.74
C ASP A 325 32.45 -17.62 29.50
N LEU A 326 31.97 -17.09 28.36
CA LEU A 326 32.75 -16.99 27.13
C LEU A 326 33.94 -16.03 27.25
N LYS A 327 33.81 -14.93 28.01
CA LYS A 327 34.92 -14.00 28.29
C LYS A 327 35.98 -14.61 29.20
N ARG A 328 35.58 -15.46 30.15
CA ARG A 328 36.51 -16.19 31.03
C ARG A 328 37.26 -17.29 30.28
N ALA A 329 36.59 -18.00 29.38
CA ALA A 329 37.21 -19.05 28.57
C ALA A 329 38.16 -18.52 27.48
N ALA A 330 38.10 -17.22 27.17
CA ALA A 330 38.99 -16.55 26.21
C ALA A 330 40.24 -15.91 26.87
N LYS A 331 40.35 -15.97 28.20
CA LYS A 331 41.55 -15.60 28.96
C LYS A 331 42.39 -16.82 29.25
#